data_AF-A0A485ACM3-F1
#
_entry.id   AF-A0A485ACM3-F1
#
_cell.length_a   1.000
_cell.length_b   1.000
_cell.length_c   1.000
_cell.angle_alpha   90.00
_cell.angle_beta   90.00
_cell.angle_gamma   90.00
#
_symmetry.space_group_name_H-M   'P 1'
#
loop_
_entity.id
_entity.type
_entity.pdbx_description
1 polymer ?
#
loop_
_entity_poly.entity_id
_entity_poly.type
_entity_poly.pdbx_seq_one_letter_code
_entity_poly.pdbx_strand_id
1 'polypeptide(L)'
;MRDIRLQMDQDEHHHATLDFAGRINRDQRDLALSFTAEVQGGDYPHSLKADISRLDWQLRGAELPADGVSGQGSMQANWQEDEKKLSFDNLNLTANGSTIAGSASVILGDRADWNLNLHATTLDLDTLLTHGSPATDSGASQQGQSQPRQLRPVIADSDIQEDYNSLRGFTAHMALTADQLQWRGMTFTQVKSDISNQLGLLTINQLQGELDGGLISLPGTLDARGETSQASFQPQTG
;
A
#
# COMPACT_ATOMS: atom_id res chain seq x y z
N MET A 1 -14.41 -8.61 -19.57
CA MET A 1 -14.72 -10.04 -19.35
C MET A 1 -14.64 -10.30 -17.85
N ARG A 2 -15.58 -11.06 -17.27
CA ARG A 2 -15.68 -11.31 -15.83
C ARG A 2 -15.89 -12.81 -15.65
N ASP A 3 -14.87 -13.50 -15.16
CA ASP A 3 -14.95 -14.91 -14.78
C ASP A 3 -14.97 -14.99 -13.26
N ILE A 4 -16.03 -15.57 -12.70
CA ILE A 4 -16.18 -15.77 -11.25
C ILE A 4 -16.64 -17.21 -11.01
N ARG A 5 -15.95 -17.89 -10.10
CA ARG A 5 -16.33 -19.16 -9.53
C ARG A 5 -16.48 -18.96 -8.02
N LEU A 6 -17.61 -19.42 -7.49
CA LEU A 6 -17.88 -19.45 -6.07
C LEU A 6 -18.48 -20.81 -5.75
N GLN A 7 -17.87 -21.49 -4.79
CA GLN A 7 -18.42 -22.68 -4.15
C GLN A 7 -18.59 -22.38 -2.67
N MET A 8 -19.76 -22.71 -2.14
CA MET A 8 -20.12 -22.51 -0.75
C MET A 8 -20.82 -23.77 -0.25
N ASP A 9 -20.37 -24.28 0.87
CA ASP A 9 -21.05 -25.32 1.63
C ASP A 9 -21.32 -24.77 3.03
N GLN A 10 -22.55 -24.88 3.52
CA GLN A 10 -22.98 -24.28 4.79
C GLN A 10 -23.72 -25.32 5.63
N ASP A 11 -23.37 -25.38 6.91
CA ASP A 11 -23.99 -26.30 7.87
C ASP A 11 -25.18 -25.67 8.62
N GLU A 12 -25.81 -26.49 9.48
CA GLU A 12 -26.96 -26.07 10.31
C GLU A 12 -26.62 -24.98 11.35
N HIS A 13 -25.33 -24.74 11.64
CA HIS A 13 -24.84 -23.74 12.59
C HIS A 13 -24.41 -22.43 11.91
N HIS A 14 -24.72 -22.26 10.62
CA HIS A 14 -24.30 -21.13 9.80
C HIS A 14 -22.77 -21.00 9.67
N HIS A 15 -22.05 -22.12 9.81
CA HIS A 15 -20.65 -22.20 9.41
C HIS A 15 -20.60 -22.57 7.94
N ALA A 16 -19.82 -21.81 7.16
CA ALA A 16 -19.69 -22.05 5.73
C ALA A 16 -18.23 -22.15 5.29
N THR A 17 -17.92 -23.12 4.45
CA THR A 17 -16.65 -23.14 3.71
C THR A 17 -16.88 -22.46 2.37
N LEU A 18 -16.05 -21.47 2.06
CA LEU A 18 -16.08 -20.69 0.83
C LEU A 18 -14.80 -20.93 0.03
N ASP A 19 -14.96 -21.33 -1.23
CA ASP A 19 -13.91 -21.31 -2.24
C ASP A 19 -14.30 -20.33 -3.33
N PHE A 20 -13.52 -19.26 -3.46
CA PHE A 20 -13.75 -18.19 -4.43
C PHE A 20 -12.57 -18.09 -5.39
N ALA A 21 -12.87 -17.87 -6.67
CA ALA A 21 -11.90 -17.42 -7.65
C ALA A 21 -12.58 -16.42 -8.59
N GLY A 22 -11.93 -15.29 -8.85
CA GLY A 22 -12.47 -14.24 -9.69
C GLY A 22 -11.38 -13.53 -10.46
N ARG A 23 -11.74 -13.03 -11.65
CA ARG A 23 -10.90 -12.11 -12.41
C ARG A 23 -11.71 -10.88 -12.80
N ILE A 24 -11.17 -9.71 -12.48
CA ILE A 24 -11.74 -8.41 -12.78
C ILE A 24 -10.78 -7.69 -13.71
N ASN A 25 -11.28 -7.25 -14.86
CA ASN A 25 -10.54 -6.40 -15.77
C ASN A 25 -11.27 -5.07 -15.92
N ARG A 26 -10.66 -3.98 -15.47
CA ARG A 26 -11.23 -2.64 -15.46
C ARG A 26 -10.13 -1.59 -15.58
N ASP A 27 -10.36 -0.54 -16.38
CA ASP A 27 -9.51 0.64 -16.45
C ASP A 27 -8.01 0.32 -16.68
N GLN A 28 -7.74 -0.53 -17.66
CA GLN A 28 -6.40 -1.06 -17.99
C GLN A 28 -5.71 -1.85 -16.87
N ARG A 29 -6.45 -2.26 -15.85
CA ARG A 29 -5.98 -3.10 -14.74
C ARG A 29 -6.71 -4.44 -14.75
N ASP A 30 -5.96 -5.48 -14.45
CA ASP A 30 -6.37 -6.86 -14.41
C ASP A 30 -6.02 -7.43 -13.05
N LEU A 31 -7.04 -7.78 -12.26
CA LEU A 31 -6.92 -8.41 -10.96
C LEU A 31 -7.44 -9.84 -11.06
N ALA A 32 -6.59 -10.82 -10.82
CA ALA A 32 -6.97 -12.18 -10.49
C ALA A 32 -6.87 -12.38 -8.97
N LEU A 33 -7.89 -13.00 -8.38
CA LEU A 33 -8.00 -13.22 -6.94
C LEU A 33 -8.62 -14.61 -6.70
N SER A 34 -8.05 -15.39 -5.80
CA SER A 34 -8.70 -16.58 -5.27
C SER A 34 -8.47 -16.72 -3.78
N PHE A 35 -9.45 -17.25 -3.06
CA PHE A 35 -9.29 -17.54 -1.64
C PHE A 35 -10.13 -18.72 -1.19
N THR A 36 -9.69 -19.35 -0.10
CA THR A 36 -10.44 -20.34 0.67
C THR A 36 -10.66 -19.78 2.07
N ALA A 37 -11.90 -19.82 2.55
CA ALA A 37 -12.26 -19.28 3.86
C ALA A 37 -13.27 -20.16 4.60
N GLU A 38 -13.16 -20.21 5.93
CA GLU A 38 -14.24 -20.64 6.81
C GLU A 38 -14.96 -19.41 7.35
N VAL A 39 -16.27 -19.37 7.21
CA VAL A 39 -17.11 -18.22 7.58
C VAL A 39 -18.06 -18.61 8.69
N GLN A 40 -18.05 -17.82 9.77
CA GLN A 40 -18.97 -17.97 10.89
C GLN A 40 -20.03 -16.87 10.79
N GLY A 41 -21.22 -17.25 10.33
CA GLY A 41 -22.36 -16.35 10.13
C GLY A 41 -23.41 -16.40 11.25
N GLY A 42 -23.12 -17.03 12.39
CA GLY A 42 -24.11 -17.27 13.45
C GLY A 42 -24.73 -16.01 14.07
N ASP A 43 -24.09 -14.85 13.92
CA ASP A 43 -24.55 -13.54 14.42
C ASP A 43 -24.89 -12.56 13.28
N TYR A 44 -25.05 -13.07 12.05
CA TYR A 44 -25.50 -12.26 10.93
C TYR A 44 -26.94 -11.76 11.17
N PRO A 45 -27.27 -10.47 10.88
CA PRO A 45 -26.47 -9.50 10.14
C PRO A 45 -25.53 -8.62 10.98
N HIS A 46 -25.49 -8.76 12.30
CA HIS A 46 -24.71 -7.88 13.17
C HIS A 46 -23.20 -8.08 13.02
N SER A 47 -22.75 -9.34 12.90
CA SER A 47 -21.35 -9.64 12.62
C SER A 47 -21.16 -10.81 11.66
N LEU A 48 -20.01 -10.79 10.97
CA LEU A 48 -19.56 -11.87 10.09
C LEU A 48 -18.06 -12.06 10.27
N LYS A 49 -17.63 -13.27 10.63
CA LYS A 49 -16.21 -13.62 10.76
C LYS A 49 -15.81 -14.57 9.65
N ALA A 50 -14.60 -14.39 9.13
CA ALA A 50 -14.04 -15.28 8.12
C ALA A 50 -12.56 -15.57 8.41
N ASP A 51 -12.22 -16.84 8.57
CA ASP A 51 -10.85 -17.32 8.63
C ASP A 51 -10.38 -17.67 7.21
N ILE A 52 -9.61 -16.78 6.59
CA ILE A 52 -9.08 -16.94 5.24
C ILE A 52 -7.74 -17.66 5.33
N SER A 53 -7.76 -18.96 5.04
CA SER A 53 -6.59 -19.84 5.17
C SER A 53 -5.66 -19.78 3.96
N ARG A 54 -6.20 -19.44 2.80
CA ARG A 54 -5.44 -19.22 1.57
C ARG A 54 -6.02 -18.04 0.82
N LEU A 55 -5.15 -17.13 0.42
CA LEU A 55 -5.40 -16.04 -0.49
C LEU A 55 -4.28 -16.08 -1.53
N ASP A 56 -4.65 -15.99 -2.81
CA ASP A 56 -3.74 -15.80 -3.92
C ASP A 56 -4.24 -14.62 -4.75
N TRP A 57 -3.33 -13.75 -5.16
CA TRP A 57 -3.70 -12.58 -5.94
C TRP A 57 -2.63 -12.20 -6.95
N GLN A 58 -3.08 -11.60 -8.05
CA GLN A 58 -2.23 -11.03 -9.07
C GLN A 58 -2.90 -9.80 -9.66
N LEU A 59 -2.20 -8.68 -9.60
CA LEU A 59 -2.61 -7.39 -10.14
C LEU A 59 -1.61 -6.97 -11.23
N ARG A 60 -2.13 -6.66 -12.41
CA ARG A 60 -1.34 -6.16 -13.56
C ARG A 60 -2.05 -4.97 -14.18
N GLY A 61 -1.31 -4.09 -14.84
CA GLY A 61 -1.91 -2.95 -15.53
C GLY A 61 -1.04 -1.70 -15.53
N ALA A 62 -1.64 -0.59 -15.95
CA ALA A 62 -0.98 0.72 -15.91
C ALA A 62 -0.59 1.11 -14.48
N GLU A 63 0.53 1.83 -14.34
CA GLU A 63 1.06 2.33 -13.05
C GLU A 63 1.41 1.21 -12.06
N LEU A 64 1.71 0.02 -12.56
CA LEU A 64 2.24 -1.11 -11.80
C LEU A 64 3.59 -1.55 -12.37
N PRO A 65 4.45 -2.20 -11.56
CA PRO A 65 5.70 -2.79 -12.04
C PRO A 65 5.46 -3.64 -13.29
N ALA A 66 6.47 -3.77 -14.16
CA ALA A 66 6.30 -4.44 -15.46
C ALA A 66 5.76 -5.88 -15.35
N ASP A 67 6.16 -6.60 -14.29
CA ASP A 67 5.70 -7.96 -14.00
C ASP A 67 4.35 -8.00 -13.25
N GLY A 68 3.82 -6.83 -12.89
CA GLY A 68 2.70 -6.65 -11.98
C GLY A 68 3.10 -6.90 -10.53
N VAL A 69 2.08 -7.03 -9.68
CA VAL A 69 2.25 -7.44 -8.29
C VAL A 69 1.44 -8.71 -8.05
N SER A 70 2.09 -9.72 -7.48
CA SER A 70 1.44 -10.98 -7.14
C SER A 70 1.90 -11.46 -5.78
N GLY A 71 1.01 -12.19 -5.12
CA GLY A 71 1.21 -12.53 -3.73
C GLY A 71 0.27 -13.61 -3.24
N GLN A 72 0.56 -14.06 -2.03
CA GLN A 72 -0.23 -15.06 -1.33
C GLN A 72 -0.44 -14.62 0.12
N GLY A 73 -1.36 -15.26 0.83
CA GLY A 73 -1.46 -15.02 2.26
C GLY A 73 -2.60 -15.71 2.97
N SER A 74 -2.78 -15.28 4.21
CA SER A 74 -3.85 -15.69 5.12
C SER A 74 -4.19 -14.53 6.04
N MET A 75 -5.43 -14.49 6.53
CA MET A 75 -5.89 -13.47 7.46
C MET A 75 -7.22 -13.87 8.09
N GLN A 76 -7.59 -13.20 9.17
CA GLN A 76 -8.90 -13.31 9.79
C GLN A 76 -9.65 -12.01 9.53
N ALA A 77 -10.79 -12.08 8.87
CA ALA A 77 -11.63 -10.92 8.61
C ALA A 77 -12.82 -10.90 9.57
N ASN A 78 -13.19 -9.72 10.06
CA ASN A 78 -14.37 -9.53 10.89
C ASN A 78 -15.12 -8.28 10.44
N TRP A 79 -16.36 -8.47 10.01
CA TRP A 79 -17.33 -7.40 9.74
C TRP A 79 -18.19 -7.17 10.97
N GLN A 80 -18.35 -5.91 11.36
CA GLN A 80 -19.30 -5.49 12.39
C GLN A 80 -20.20 -4.40 11.80
N GLU A 81 -21.49 -4.73 11.67
CA GLU A 81 -22.48 -3.93 10.95
C GLU A 81 -22.83 -2.63 11.67
N ASP A 82 -22.90 -2.65 13.00
CA ASP A 82 -23.28 -1.49 13.82
C ASP A 82 -22.20 -0.40 13.79
N GLU A 83 -20.92 -0.77 13.84
CA GLU A 83 -19.80 0.17 13.67
C GLU A 83 -19.41 0.42 12.21
N LYS A 84 -20.02 -0.31 11.25
CA LYS A 84 -19.58 -0.34 9.84
C LYS A 84 -18.10 -0.63 9.70
N LYS A 85 -17.58 -1.50 10.57
CA LYS A 85 -16.14 -1.75 10.71
C LYS A 85 -15.76 -3.07 10.08
N LEU A 86 -14.75 -3.04 9.23
CA LEU A 86 -14.07 -4.22 8.73
C LEU A 86 -12.68 -4.29 9.37
N SER A 87 -12.38 -5.38 10.07
CA SER A 87 -11.08 -5.66 10.66
C SER A 87 -10.42 -6.86 9.99
N PHE A 88 -9.10 -6.82 9.92
CA PHE A 88 -8.23 -7.89 9.48
C PHE A 88 -7.17 -8.15 10.55
N ASP A 89 -7.19 -9.33 11.14
CA ASP A 89 -6.26 -9.77 12.17
C ASP A 89 -5.42 -10.93 11.66
N ASN A 90 -4.26 -11.15 12.29
CA ASN A 90 -3.33 -12.22 11.89
C ASN A 90 -3.03 -12.22 10.39
N LEU A 91 -2.93 -11.01 9.81
CA LEU A 91 -2.54 -10.84 8.42
C LEU A 91 -1.15 -11.43 8.24
N ASN A 92 -1.00 -12.24 7.21
CA ASN A 92 0.30 -12.74 6.73
C ASN A 92 0.23 -12.76 5.21
N LEU A 93 0.97 -11.87 4.57
CA LEU A 93 0.98 -11.66 3.13
C LEU A 93 2.40 -11.75 2.59
N THR A 94 2.54 -12.38 1.44
CA THR A 94 3.71 -12.25 0.59
C THR A 94 3.33 -11.47 -0.66
N ALA A 95 4.24 -10.63 -1.16
CA ALA A 95 4.03 -9.89 -2.40
C ALA A 95 5.37 -9.52 -3.02
N ASN A 96 5.67 -10.03 -4.22
CA ASN A 96 6.89 -9.72 -4.96
C ASN A 96 8.19 -9.71 -4.11
N GLY A 97 8.41 -10.73 -3.26
CA GLY A 97 9.60 -10.79 -2.40
C GLY A 97 9.48 -10.04 -1.07
N SER A 98 8.37 -9.35 -0.83
CA SER A 98 8.01 -8.81 0.48
C SER A 98 7.24 -9.84 1.31
N THR A 99 7.41 -9.79 2.63
CA THR A 99 6.61 -10.55 3.61
C THR A 99 6.14 -9.58 4.68
N ILE A 100 4.82 -9.45 4.81
CA ILE A 100 4.15 -8.47 5.67
C ILE A 100 3.19 -9.22 6.58
N ALA A 101 3.24 -8.95 7.87
CA ALA A 101 2.31 -9.45 8.86
C ALA A 101 1.71 -8.32 9.69
N GLY A 102 0.59 -8.56 10.36
CA GLY A 102 0.02 -7.62 11.33
C GLY A 102 -1.49 -7.57 11.33
N SER A 103 -2.03 -6.37 11.44
CA SER A 103 -3.47 -6.12 11.41
C SER A 103 -3.82 -4.80 10.70
N ALA A 104 -5.05 -4.74 10.23
CA ALA A 104 -5.63 -3.56 9.65
C ALA A 104 -7.11 -3.45 10.02
N SER A 105 -7.65 -2.25 10.04
CA SER A 105 -9.09 -2.05 10.11
C SER A 105 -9.52 -0.79 9.37
N VAL A 106 -10.77 -0.77 8.97
CA VAL A 106 -11.40 0.40 8.38
C VAL A 106 -12.81 0.57 8.94
N ILE A 107 -13.13 1.80 9.35
CA ILE A 107 -14.51 2.21 9.61
C ILE A 107 -15.03 2.83 8.31
N LEU A 108 -16.10 2.26 7.77
CA LEU A 108 -16.73 2.71 6.54
C LEU A 108 -17.77 3.80 6.84
N GLY A 109 -17.80 4.83 5.99
CA GLY A 109 -18.72 5.96 6.08
C GLY A 109 -18.47 6.92 4.93
N ASP A 110 -18.95 8.16 5.05
CA ASP A 110 -18.70 9.22 4.05
C ASP A 110 -17.20 9.42 3.76
N ARG A 111 -16.37 9.21 4.79
CA ARG A 111 -14.92 9.16 4.72
C ARG A 111 -14.47 7.93 5.49
N ALA A 112 -13.67 7.10 4.83
CA ALA A 112 -13.12 5.92 5.47
C ALA A 112 -12.05 6.32 6.51
N ASP A 113 -12.04 5.64 7.65
CA ASP A 113 -11.01 5.80 8.68
C ASP A 113 -10.21 4.50 8.81
N TRP A 114 -8.93 4.55 8.42
CA TRP A 114 -8.04 3.40 8.35
C TRP A 114 -7.09 3.34 9.53
N ASN A 115 -6.86 2.14 10.06
CA ASN A 115 -5.82 1.87 11.03
C ASN A 115 -5.00 0.65 10.58
N LEU A 116 -3.69 0.79 10.49
CA LEU A 116 -2.77 -0.28 10.09
C LEU A 116 -1.64 -0.40 11.11
N ASN A 117 -1.35 -1.64 11.52
CA ASN A 117 -0.20 -1.96 12.34
C ASN A 117 0.50 -3.16 11.72
N LEU A 118 1.64 -2.90 11.08
CA LEU A 118 2.31 -3.84 10.19
C LEU A 118 3.76 -4.05 10.61
N HIS A 119 4.22 -5.30 10.45
CA HIS A 119 5.62 -5.68 10.50
C HIS A 119 5.98 -6.36 9.18
N ALA A 120 7.11 -5.99 8.60
CA ALA A 120 7.64 -6.64 7.42
C ALA A 120 9.01 -7.26 7.71
N THR A 121 9.19 -8.55 7.45
CA THR A 121 10.53 -9.15 7.46
C THR A 121 11.36 -8.62 6.29
N THR A 122 10.72 -8.44 5.13
CA THR A 122 11.29 -7.76 3.98
C THR A 122 10.19 -6.96 3.32
N LEU A 123 10.48 -5.70 3.01
CA LEU A 123 9.61 -4.83 2.24
C LEU A 123 10.36 -4.31 1.02
N ASP A 124 10.07 -4.89 -0.14
CA ASP A 124 10.70 -4.53 -1.40
C ASP A 124 9.81 -3.56 -2.18
N LEU A 125 10.03 -2.26 -1.96
CA LEU A 125 9.25 -1.22 -2.63
C LEU A 125 9.62 -1.06 -4.11
N ASP A 126 10.79 -1.55 -4.54
CA ASP A 126 11.23 -1.49 -5.95
C ASP A 126 10.43 -2.45 -6.82
N THR A 127 9.98 -3.56 -6.23
CA THR A 127 9.14 -4.56 -6.91
C THR A 127 7.64 -4.35 -6.68
N LEU A 128 7.26 -3.54 -5.69
CA LEU A 128 5.85 -3.27 -5.36
C LEU A 128 5.32 -1.99 -5.99
N LEU A 129 6.16 -0.97 -6.17
CA LEU A 129 5.75 0.34 -6.65
C LEU A 129 6.38 0.64 -8.01
N THR A 130 5.64 1.34 -8.88
CA THR A 130 6.30 2.00 -10.01
C THR A 130 6.95 3.27 -9.52
N HIS A 131 8.23 3.43 -9.79
CA HIS A 131 8.85 4.73 -9.68
C HIS A 131 8.44 5.55 -10.91
N GLY A 132 7.82 6.70 -10.68
CA GLY A 132 7.77 7.72 -11.72
C GLY A 132 9.21 8.04 -12.14
N SER A 133 9.50 7.97 -13.44
CA SER A 133 10.76 8.52 -13.94
C SER A 133 10.83 9.98 -13.49
N PRO A 134 11.93 10.46 -12.87
CA PRO A 134 12.14 11.90 -12.79
C PRO A 134 12.02 12.43 -14.22
N ALA A 135 11.18 13.43 -14.44
CA ALA A 135 10.78 13.90 -15.77
C ALA A 135 11.96 13.91 -16.75
N THR A 136 12.06 12.88 -17.58
CA THR A 136 12.99 12.88 -18.70
C THR A 136 12.29 13.64 -19.79
N ASP A 137 12.54 14.94 -19.80
CA ASP A 137 12.12 15.89 -20.81
C ASP A 137 12.43 15.31 -22.20
N SER A 138 11.39 14.79 -22.87
CA SER A 138 11.49 14.11 -24.15
C SER A 138 10.86 15.02 -25.20
N GLY A 139 11.66 15.93 -25.74
CA GLY A 139 11.13 16.91 -26.69
C GLY A 139 12.14 17.74 -27.51
N ALA A 140 13.31 17.23 -27.88
CA ALA A 140 14.00 17.71 -29.10
C ALA A 140 15.13 16.77 -29.56
N SER A 141 14.94 16.16 -30.72
CA SER A 141 16.00 15.54 -31.51
C SER A 141 17.08 16.56 -31.90
N GLN A 142 18.33 16.36 -31.47
CA GLN A 142 19.51 16.92 -32.16
C GLN A 142 20.70 15.95 -32.08
N GLN A 143 21.06 15.40 -33.25
CA GLN A 143 22.42 14.94 -33.53
C GLN A 143 23.36 16.16 -33.49
N GLY A 144 24.45 16.09 -32.71
CA GLY A 144 25.51 17.10 -32.79
C GLY A 144 26.45 17.18 -31.58
N GLN A 145 27.62 16.57 -31.74
CA GLN A 145 28.93 16.94 -31.17
C GLN A 145 29.16 17.08 -29.64
N SER A 146 30.22 16.40 -29.23
CA SER A 146 30.83 16.35 -27.90
C SER A 146 31.35 17.71 -27.41
N GLN A 147 30.89 18.16 -26.24
CA GLN A 147 31.59 19.12 -25.37
C GLN A 147 31.17 18.93 -23.90
N PRO A 148 32.07 19.17 -22.92
CA PRO A 148 31.87 18.79 -21.53
C PRO A 148 30.82 19.70 -20.88
N ARG A 149 29.66 19.12 -20.52
CA ARG A 149 28.58 19.82 -19.82
C ARG A 149 28.99 20.10 -18.38
N GLN A 150 29.15 21.39 -18.07
CA GLN A 150 29.11 21.90 -16.70
C GLN A 150 27.82 21.41 -16.04
N LEU A 151 27.97 20.70 -14.92
CA LEU A 151 26.85 20.32 -14.04
C LEU A 151 26.22 21.61 -13.53
N ARG A 152 25.06 21.96 -14.09
CA ARG A 152 24.24 23.05 -13.56
C ARG A 152 23.61 22.58 -12.24
N PRO A 153 23.46 23.46 -11.25
CA PRO A 153 22.74 23.15 -10.02
C PRO A 153 21.35 22.61 -10.35
N VAL A 154 20.96 21.53 -9.68
CA VAL A 154 19.61 21.00 -9.76
C VAL A 154 18.72 21.98 -9.01
N ILE A 155 18.04 22.86 -9.75
CA ILE A 155 16.87 23.57 -9.25
C ILE A 155 15.81 22.47 -9.09
N ALA A 156 15.29 22.27 -7.87
CA ALA A 156 14.14 21.42 -7.65
C ALA A 156 12.98 22.03 -8.45
N ASP A 157 12.67 21.45 -9.60
CA ASP A 157 11.56 21.88 -10.42
C ASP A 157 10.28 21.49 -9.67
N SER A 158 9.64 22.48 -9.06
CA SER A 158 8.43 22.35 -8.24
C SER A 158 7.15 22.32 -9.09
N ASP A 159 7.25 22.15 -10.41
CA ASP A 159 6.12 22.20 -11.34
C ASP A 159 5.58 20.81 -11.78
N ILE A 160 5.98 19.73 -11.11
CA ILE A 160 5.12 18.55 -11.04
C ILE A 160 4.19 18.77 -9.87
N GLN A 161 3.05 19.43 -10.10
CA GLN A 161 1.95 19.40 -9.14
C GLN A 161 1.42 17.96 -9.10
N GLU A 162 2.07 17.12 -8.30
CA GLU A 162 1.55 15.80 -7.95
C GLU A 162 0.14 16.02 -7.41
N ASP A 163 -0.84 15.37 -8.04
CA ASP A 163 -2.23 15.51 -7.62
C ASP A 163 -2.45 14.69 -6.34
N TYR A 164 -2.34 15.35 -5.20
CA TYR A 164 -2.59 14.78 -3.87
C TYR A 164 -4.08 14.74 -3.48
N ASN A 165 -5.01 14.97 -4.42
CA ASN A 165 -6.45 14.99 -4.15
C ASN A 165 -6.95 13.71 -3.45
N SER A 166 -6.32 12.56 -3.71
CA SER A 166 -6.65 11.28 -3.07
C SER A 166 -6.51 11.31 -1.54
N LEU A 167 -5.56 12.07 -1.00
CA LEU A 167 -5.33 12.19 0.44
C LEU A 167 -6.52 12.85 1.17
N ARG A 168 -7.34 13.63 0.47
CA ARG A 168 -8.51 14.31 1.06
C ARG A 168 -9.70 13.38 1.30
N GLY A 169 -9.69 12.18 0.74
CA GLY A 169 -10.81 11.24 0.75
C GLY A 169 -10.94 10.40 2.02
N PHE A 170 -9.94 10.39 2.90
CA PHE A 170 -9.89 9.46 4.04
C PHE A 170 -9.07 9.99 5.22
N THR A 171 -9.28 9.38 6.38
CA THR A 171 -8.34 9.44 7.51
C THR A 171 -7.59 8.12 7.62
N ALA A 172 -6.34 8.17 8.05
CA ALA A 172 -5.56 6.96 8.28
C ALA A 172 -4.52 7.16 9.38
N HIS A 173 -4.19 6.06 10.05
CA HIS A 173 -3.00 5.88 10.85
C HIS A 173 -2.29 4.60 10.44
N MET A 174 -0.99 4.66 10.20
CA MET A 174 -0.15 3.51 9.86
C MET A 174 1.09 3.51 10.74
N ALA A 175 1.23 2.45 11.53
CA ALA A 175 2.48 2.05 12.13
C ALA A 175 3.08 0.91 11.31
N LEU A 176 4.31 1.07 10.85
CA LEU A 176 5.04 0.05 10.10
C LEU A 176 6.44 -0.11 10.70
N THR A 177 6.82 -1.35 10.93
CA THR A 177 8.21 -1.73 11.15
C THR A 177 8.67 -2.66 10.04
N ALA A 178 9.90 -2.52 9.59
CA ALA A 178 10.49 -3.46 8.64
C ALA A 178 11.91 -3.83 9.06
N ASP A 179 12.22 -5.13 9.09
CA ASP A 179 13.57 -5.60 9.40
C ASP A 179 14.53 -5.17 8.28
N GLN A 180 14.07 -5.31 7.03
CA GLN A 180 14.75 -4.84 5.83
C GLN A 180 13.75 -4.18 4.86
N LEU A 181 14.13 -3.03 4.30
CA LEU A 181 13.38 -2.31 3.27
C LEU A 181 14.28 -2.03 2.07
N GLN A 182 13.83 -2.38 0.87
CA GLN A 182 14.49 -2.09 -0.39
C GLN A 182 13.80 -0.92 -1.08
N TRP A 183 14.54 0.14 -1.40
CA TRP A 183 14.03 1.31 -2.13
C TRP A 183 15.11 1.97 -2.97
N ARG A 184 14.82 2.16 -4.25
CA ARG A 184 15.68 2.73 -5.29
C ARG A 184 17.07 2.09 -5.31
N GLY A 185 17.14 0.76 -5.18
CA GLY A 185 18.40 0.03 -5.13
C GLY A 185 19.12 0.08 -3.77
N MET A 186 18.63 0.84 -2.79
CA MET A 186 19.21 0.92 -1.45
C MET A 186 18.50 -0.03 -0.49
N THR A 187 19.27 -0.63 0.41
CA THR A 187 18.76 -1.49 1.48
C THR A 187 18.84 -0.77 2.82
N PHE A 188 17.68 -0.51 3.42
CA PHE A 188 17.56 0.02 4.77
C PHE A 188 17.27 -1.12 5.75
N THR A 189 17.77 -1.01 6.97
CA THR A 189 17.48 -1.97 8.06
C THR A 189 16.82 -1.28 9.25
N GLN A 190 16.12 -2.04 10.08
CA GLN A 190 15.47 -1.57 11.31
C GLN A 190 14.55 -0.36 11.07
N VAL A 191 13.79 -0.40 9.97
CA VAL A 191 12.93 0.71 9.57
C VAL A 191 11.75 0.81 10.52
N LYS A 192 11.44 2.05 10.94
CA LYS A 192 10.27 2.39 11.73
C LYS A 192 9.57 3.57 11.09
N SER A 193 8.26 3.45 10.91
CA SER A 193 7.42 4.47 10.33
C SER A 193 6.12 4.61 11.12
N ASP A 194 5.76 5.86 11.41
CA ASP A 194 4.48 6.26 12.00
C ASP A 194 3.94 7.43 11.19
N ILE A 195 2.86 7.16 10.45
CA ILE A 195 2.28 8.08 9.48
C ILE A 195 0.79 8.20 9.73
N SER A 196 0.28 9.42 9.69
CA SER A 196 -1.15 9.69 9.72
C SER A 196 -1.56 10.58 8.56
N ASN A 197 -2.77 10.38 8.06
CA ASN A 197 -3.43 11.28 7.13
C ASN A 197 -4.74 11.75 7.76
N GLN A 198 -4.97 13.05 7.80
CA GLN A 198 -6.21 13.67 8.23
C GLN A 198 -6.79 14.48 7.09
N LEU A 199 -7.47 13.80 6.16
CA LEU A 199 -8.18 14.42 5.04
C LEU A 199 -7.31 15.41 4.25
N GLY A 200 -6.09 14.98 3.92
CA GLY A 200 -5.14 15.78 3.15
C GLY A 200 -4.03 16.41 3.98
N LEU A 201 -4.11 16.35 5.32
CA LEU A 201 -2.95 16.64 6.17
C LEU A 201 -2.22 15.34 6.48
N LEU A 202 -1.16 15.06 5.72
CA LEU A 202 -0.26 13.94 5.96
C LEU A 202 0.82 14.36 6.97
N THR A 203 0.98 13.58 8.03
CA THR A 203 2.00 13.78 9.07
C THR A 203 2.82 12.50 9.21
N ILE A 204 4.13 12.63 9.05
CA ILE A 204 5.12 11.59 9.30
C ILE A 204 5.76 11.90 10.66
N ASN A 205 5.22 11.29 11.71
CA ASN A 205 5.73 11.49 13.08
C ASN A 205 7.10 10.81 13.24
N GLN A 206 7.27 9.66 12.58
CA GLN A 206 8.51 8.91 12.55
C GLN A 206 8.68 8.30 11.17
N LEU A 207 9.89 8.45 10.61
CA LEU A 207 10.35 7.68 9.47
C LEU A 207 11.86 7.57 9.60
N GLN A 208 12.35 6.42 10.02
CA GLN A 208 13.77 6.23 10.26
C GLN A 208 14.20 4.82 9.90
N GLY A 209 15.49 4.64 9.64
CA GLY A 209 16.13 3.36 9.40
C GLY A 209 17.65 3.51 9.33
N GLU A 210 18.34 2.39 9.28
CA GLU A 210 19.79 2.34 9.11
C GLU A 210 20.14 2.12 7.63
N LEU A 211 21.13 2.85 7.13
CA LEU A 211 21.70 2.68 5.79
C LEU A 211 23.22 2.72 5.92
N ASP A 212 23.92 1.70 5.41
CA ASP A 212 25.39 1.57 5.49
C ASP A 212 25.97 1.78 6.90
N GLY A 213 25.21 1.41 7.94
CA GLY A 213 25.58 1.54 9.35
C GLY A 213 25.32 2.91 9.98
N GLY A 214 24.77 3.88 9.24
CA GLY A 214 24.34 5.18 9.75
C GLY A 214 22.82 5.25 9.93
N LEU A 215 22.35 6.03 10.92
CA LEU A 215 20.93 6.27 11.12
C LEU A 215 20.46 7.42 10.22
N ILE A 216 19.37 7.20 9.49
CA ILE A 216 18.69 8.20 8.67
C ILE A 216 17.27 8.37 9.20
N SER A 217 16.80 9.61 9.30
CA SER A 217 15.44 9.95 9.70
C SER A 217 14.88 11.10 8.88
N LEU A 218 13.59 11.04 8.53
CA LEU A 218 12.89 12.05 7.72
C LEU A 218 11.44 12.26 8.20
N PRO A 219 11.22 12.79 9.41
CA PRO A 219 9.91 13.25 9.83
C PRO A 219 9.49 14.51 9.06
N GLY A 220 8.18 14.76 9.01
CA GLY A 220 7.66 15.96 8.36
C GLY A 220 6.15 15.91 8.11
N THR A 221 5.68 16.89 7.35
CA THR A 221 4.27 17.03 7.00
C THR A 221 4.10 17.41 5.54
N LEU A 222 2.95 17.02 4.98
CA LEU A 222 2.44 17.48 3.70
C LEU A 222 0.98 17.92 3.93
N ASP A 223 0.71 19.21 3.76
CA ASP A 223 -0.63 19.77 3.75
C ASP A 223 -1.11 19.92 2.31
N ALA A 224 -1.91 18.96 1.88
CA ALA A 224 -2.54 18.91 0.57
C ALA A 224 -3.99 19.42 0.60
N ARG A 225 -4.44 20.11 1.65
CA ARG A 225 -5.86 20.55 1.76
C ARG A 225 -6.17 21.77 0.91
N GLY A 226 -5.17 22.60 0.61
CA GLY A 226 -5.29 23.78 -0.25
C GLY A 226 -5.01 23.49 -1.73
N GLU A 227 -5.27 24.48 -2.60
CA GLU A 227 -4.99 24.39 -4.05
C GLU A 227 -3.52 24.06 -4.34
N THR A 228 -2.60 24.66 -3.57
CA THR A 228 -1.17 24.36 -3.61
C THR A 228 -0.79 23.60 -2.35
N SER A 229 -0.17 22.45 -2.54
CA SER A 229 0.29 21.61 -1.41
C SER A 229 1.55 22.20 -0.78
N GLN A 230 1.67 22.10 0.53
CA GLN A 230 2.83 22.59 1.29
C GLN A 230 3.50 21.44 2.03
N ALA A 231 4.80 21.27 1.83
CA ALA A 231 5.57 20.22 2.47
C ALA A 231 6.68 20.78 3.36
N SER A 232 6.91 20.15 4.51
CA SER A 232 7.97 20.51 5.44
C SER A 232 8.59 19.24 6.02
N PHE A 233 9.87 19.00 5.74
CA PHE A 233 10.59 17.81 6.21
C PHE A 233 11.87 18.22 6.93
N GLN A 234 12.24 17.45 7.96
CA GLN A 234 13.39 17.71 8.81
C GLN A 234 14.32 16.50 8.79
N PRO A 235 15.14 16.33 7.74
CA PRO A 235 16.07 15.22 7.65
C PRO A 235 17.08 15.29 8.79
N GLN A 236 17.35 14.14 9.40
CA GLN A 236 18.39 13.97 10.40
C GLN A 236 19.26 12.76 10.02
N THR A 237 20.56 12.91 10.20
CA THR A 237 21.53 11.83 10.03
C THR A 237 22.35 11.75 11.32
N GLY A 238 22.58 10.53 11.80
CA GLY A 238 23.33 10.23 13.01
C GLY A 238 24.67 9.56 12.71
#